data_AF-A0A5K7ZFP5-F1
#
_entry.id   AF-A0A5K7ZFP5-F1
#
_cell.length_a   1.000
_cell.length_b   1.000
_cell.length_c   1.000
_cell.angle_alpha   90.00
_cell.angle_beta   90.00
_cell.angle_gamma   90.00
#
_symmetry.space_group_name_H-M   'P 1'
#
loop_
_entity.id
_entity.type
_entity.pdbx_description
1 polymer ?
#
loop_
_entity_poly.entity_id
_entity_poly.type
_entity_poly.pdbx_seq_one_letter_code
_entity_poly.pdbx_strand_id
1 'polypeptide(L)'
;MGRDPIDPPLVCTFREVFTELSKQPLRTISGLQTTGSGVAFEAKANTAKDGRDFIDLPHSNRIYKDDWGYRRNSMGKDGQRIGQYARPIDDLCQKVLGH
;
A
#
# COMPACT_ATOMS: atom_id res chain seq x y z
N MET A 1 4.81 0.81 -21.30
CA MET A 1 4.53 1.84 -20.28
C MET A 1 5.19 1.39 -18.99
N GLY A 2 6.19 2.14 -18.51
CA GLY A 2 7.00 1.76 -17.36
C GLY A 2 6.23 1.91 -16.04
N ARG A 3 6.61 1.13 -15.03
CA ARG A 3 6.17 1.40 -13.66
C ARG A 3 6.95 2.61 -13.16
N ASP A 4 6.29 3.74 -12.98
CA ASP A 4 6.94 4.95 -12.46
C ASP A 4 7.26 4.75 -10.98
N PRO A 5 8.54 4.79 -10.54
CA PRO A 5 8.87 4.65 -9.13
C PRO A 5 8.35 5.83 -8.31
N ILE A 6 8.04 5.56 -7.04
CA ILE A 6 7.76 6.58 -6.05
C ILE A 6 9.09 7.23 -5.65
N ASP A 7 9.09 8.56 -5.59
CA ASP A 7 10.26 9.37 -5.25
C ASP A 7 9.88 10.39 -4.15
N PRO A 8 10.60 10.46 -3.02
CA PRO A 8 11.67 9.54 -2.59
C PRO A 8 11.21 8.08 -2.48
N PRO A 9 12.12 7.08 -2.53
CA PRO A 9 11.78 5.68 -2.30
C PRO A 9 11.04 5.45 -0.99
N LEU A 10 10.21 4.39 -0.93
CA LEU A 10 9.60 3.94 0.31
C LEU A 10 10.65 3.29 1.20
N VAL A 11 10.56 3.49 2.52
CA VAL A 11 11.56 3.00 3.48
C VAL A 11 11.26 1.56 3.87
N CYS A 12 10.01 1.26 4.23
CA CYS A 12 9.59 -0.08 4.55
C CYS A 12 9.47 -0.94 3.29
N THR A 13 9.78 -2.23 3.43
CA THR A 13 9.46 -3.25 2.45
C THR A 13 7.97 -3.60 2.49
N PHE A 14 7.45 -4.15 1.38
CA PHE A 14 6.09 -4.69 1.35
C PHE A 14 5.83 -5.70 2.47
N ARG A 15 6.83 -6.54 2.80
CA ARG A 15 6.67 -7.59 3.81
C ARG A 15 6.51 -7.01 5.22
N GLU A 16 7.27 -5.98 5.56
CA GLU A 16 7.15 -5.26 6.83
C GLU A 16 5.76 -4.64 6.95
N VAL A 17 5.36 -3.86 5.94
CA VAL A 17 4.03 -3.25 5.89
C VAL A 17 2.92 -4.30 6.00
N PHE A 18 2.99 -5.38 5.23
CA PHE A 18 1.99 -6.44 5.24
C PHE A 18 1.92 -7.15 6.60
N THR A 19 3.07 -7.35 7.24
CA THR A 19 3.17 -7.94 8.58
C THR A 19 2.53 -7.03 9.62
N GLU A 20 2.83 -5.73 9.60
CA GLU A 20 2.25 -4.76 10.53
C GLU A 20 0.74 -4.61 10.33
N LEU A 21 0.27 -4.50 9.08
CA LEU A 21 -1.17 -4.51 8.78
C LEU A 21 -1.84 -5.78 9.29
N SER A 22 -1.19 -6.94 9.14
CA SER A 22 -1.75 -8.23 9.57
C SER A 22 -1.85 -8.40 11.09
N LYS A 23 -1.10 -7.61 11.88
CA LYS A 23 -1.19 -7.60 13.35
C LYS A 23 -2.40 -6.80 13.86
N GLN A 24 -2.97 -5.92 13.03
CA GLN A 24 -4.09 -5.08 13.43
C GLN A 24 -5.40 -5.87 13.49
N PRO A 25 -6.38 -5.44 14.31
CA PRO A 25 -7.72 -5.99 14.28
C PRO A 25 -8.28 -5.99 12.85
N LEU A 26 -8.85 -7.13 12.44
CA LEU A 26 -9.37 -7.35 11.08
C LEU A 26 -8.34 -7.21 9.95
N ARG A 27 -7.04 -7.12 10.29
CA ARG A 27 -5.92 -6.87 9.38
C ARG A 27 -6.04 -5.52 8.65
N THR A 28 -6.72 -4.55 9.28
CA THR A 28 -7.06 -3.25 8.70
C THR A 28 -6.45 -2.11 9.51
N ILE A 29 -5.96 -1.08 8.81
CA ILE A 29 -5.61 0.21 9.39
C ILE A 29 -6.54 1.26 8.80
N SER A 30 -7.21 2.01 9.66
CA SER A 30 -8.08 3.13 9.31
C SER A 30 -7.43 4.48 9.65
N GLY A 31 -8.02 5.56 9.13
CA GLY A 31 -7.56 6.92 9.43
C GLY A 31 -6.30 7.36 8.68
N LEU A 32 -5.84 6.59 7.69
CA LEU A 32 -4.77 7.01 6.79
C LEU A 32 -5.29 8.10 5.85
N GLN A 33 -4.44 9.04 5.42
CA GLN A 33 -4.83 10.11 4.50
C GLN A 33 -4.04 10.01 3.21
N THR A 34 -4.75 10.03 2.08
CA THR A 34 -4.12 9.99 0.76
C THR A 34 -3.21 11.19 0.53
N THR A 35 -2.07 10.97 -0.15
CA THR A 35 -1.16 12.05 -0.52
C THR A 35 -1.83 12.99 -1.53
N GLY A 36 -1.85 14.29 -1.24
CA GLY A 36 -2.38 15.34 -2.11
C GLY A 36 -3.77 15.83 -1.73
N SER A 37 -4.77 14.94 -1.71
CA SER A 37 -6.17 15.32 -1.41
C SER A 37 -6.54 15.21 0.07
N GLY A 38 -5.73 14.53 0.90
CA GLY A 38 -6.00 14.36 2.33
C GLY A 38 -7.23 13.50 2.64
N VAL A 39 -7.77 12.80 1.64
CA VAL A 39 -8.96 11.96 1.79
C VAL A 39 -8.60 10.76 2.66
N ALA A 40 -9.40 10.54 3.70
CA ALA A 40 -9.24 9.40 4.60
C ALA A 40 -9.50 8.08 3.86
N PHE A 41 -8.70 7.06 4.19
CA PHE A 41 -8.84 5.73 3.63
C PHE A 41 -8.46 4.65 4.65
N GLU A 42 -8.85 3.43 4.30
CA GLU A 42 -8.45 2.22 5.02
C GLU A 42 -7.57 1.36 4.13
N ALA A 43 -6.54 0.75 4.72
CA ALA A 43 -5.68 -0.23 4.09
C ALA A 43 -5.84 -1.57 4.78
N LYS A 44 -5.96 -2.66 4.02
CA LYS A 44 -6.16 -4.00 4.58
C LYS A 44 -5.19 -5.01 3.98
N ALA A 45 -4.52 -5.79 4.83
CA ALA A 45 -3.70 -6.91 4.39
C ALA A 45 -4.60 -8.13 4.06
N ASN A 46 -4.51 -8.61 2.81
CA ASN A 46 -5.25 -9.76 2.33
C ASN A 46 -4.35 -10.71 1.53
N THR A 47 -4.77 -11.96 1.44
CA THR A 47 -4.11 -12.98 0.63
C THR A 47 -5.12 -13.48 -0.41
N ALA A 48 -4.74 -13.44 -1.69
CA ALA A 48 -5.58 -13.89 -2.78
C ALA A 48 -5.71 -15.42 -2.77
N LYS A 49 -6.71 -15.96 -3.49
CA LYS A 49 -6.94 -17.41 -3.57
C LYS A 49 -5.74 -18.20 -4.14
N ASP A 50 -4.91 -17.53 -4.93
CA ASP A 50 -3.68 -18.09 -5.51
C ASP A 50 -2.46 -17.95 -4.58
N GLY A 51 -2.66 -17.48 -3.34
CA GLY A 51 -1.61 -17.35 -2.33
C GLY A 51 -0.83 -16.03 -2.40
N ARG A 52 -1.13 -15.13 -3.34
CA ARG A 52 -0.43 -13.85 -3.43
C ARG A 52 -0.92 -12.87 -2.37
N ASP A 53 0.00 -12.31 -1.60
CA ASP A 53 -0.28 -11.25 -0.65
C ASP A 53 -0.45 -9.90 -1.35
N PHE A 54 -1.44 -9.13 -0.89
CA PHE A 54 -1.71 -7.78 -1.38
C PHE A 54 -2.31 -6.89 -0.29
N ILE A 55 -2.15 -5.59 -0.46
CA ILE A 55 -2.83 -4.57 0.33
C ILE A 55 -4.05 -4.11 -0.45
N ASP A 56 -5.23 -4.33 0.11
CA ASP A 56 -6.51 -3.87 -0.41
C ASP A 56 -6.77 -2.43 0.04
N LEU A 57 -7.26 -1.62 -0.89
CA LEU A 57 -7.45 -0.18 -0.79
C LEU A 57 -8.83 0.18 -1.36
N PRO A 58 -9.35 1.40 -1.08
CA PRO A 58 -10.63 1.83 -1.61
C PRO A 58 -10.72 1.73 -3.14
N HIS A 59 -11.94 1.57 -3.64
CA HIS A 59 -12.23 1.42 -5.07
C HIS A 59 -11.58 0.17 -5.70
N SER A 60 -11.44 -0.91 -4.91
CA SER A 60 -10.80 -2.17 -5.33
C SER A 60 -9.35 -1.98 -5.79
N ASN A 61 -8.68 -0.94 -5.31
CA ASN A 61 -7.26 -0.73 -5.53
C ASN A 61 -6.46 -1.80 -4.78
N ARG A 62 -5.46 -2.38 -5.43
CA ARG A 62 -4.60 -3.40 -4.82
C ARG A 62 -3.15 -3.09 -5.07
N ILE A 63 -2.35 -3.20 -4.01
CA ILE A 63 -0.89 -3.18 -4.10
C ILE A 63 -0.39 -4.59 -3.86
N TYR A 64 0.14 -5.23 -4.90
CA TYR A 64 0.87 -6.48 -4.75
C TYR A 64 2.32 -6.19 -4.38
N LYS A 65 3.01 -7.21 -3.87
CA LYS A 65 4.44 -7.13 -3.52
C LYS A 65 5.31 -6.50 -4.61
N ASP A 66 5.12 -6.90 -5.85
CA ASP A 66 5.94 -6.44 -6.98
C ASP A 66 5.58 -5.01 -7.47
N ASP A 67 4.45 -4.48 -6.98
CA ASP A 67 3.97 -3.13 -7.26
C ASP A 67 4.33 -2.14 -6.13
N TRP A 68 4.85 -2.64 -5.00
CA TRP A 68 5.31 -1.80 -3.90
C TRP A 68 6.48 -0.92 -4.35
N GLY A 69 6.45 0.36 -4.00
CA GLY A 69 7.45 1.34 -4.43
C GLY A 69 7.16 1.97 -5.79
N TYR A 70 6.07 1.61 -6.46
CA TYR A 70 5.67 2.20 -7.74
C TYR A 70 4.37 2.99 -7.62
N ARG A 71 4.22 4.03 -8.44
CA ARG A 71 3.04 4.91 -8.46
C ARG A 71 1.81 4.22 -9.06
N ARG A 72 2.03 3.17 -9.86
CA ARG A 72 1.02 2.41 -10.60
C ARG A 72 1.30 0.92 -10.46
N ASN A 73 0.25 0.10 -10.48
CA ASN A 73 0.41 -1.34 -10.49
C ASN A 73 0.71 -1.90 -11.89
N SER A 74 1.16 -3.14 -11.92
CA SER A 74 1.51 -3.92 -13.11
C SER A 74 0.32 -4.35 -13.96
N MET A 75 -0.90 -4.26 -13.44
CA MET A 75 -2.13 -4.75 -14.10
C MET A 75 -2.63 -3.85 -15.24
N GLY A 76 -1.99 -2.70 -15.48
CA GLY A 76 -2.12 -1.93 -16.72
C GLY A 76 -3.49 -1.30 -16.99
N LYS A 77 -4.50 -1.48 -16.11
CA LYS A 77 -5.75 -0.73 -16.19
C LYS A 77 -5.51 0.68 -15.67
N ASP A 78 -5.90 1.69 -16.44
CA ASP A 78 -5.73 3.15 -16.25
C ASP A 78 -6.12 3.77 -14.88
N GLY A 79 -6.50 3.00 -13.86
CA GLY A 79 -7.16 3.51 -12.66
C GLY A 79 -6.39 3.45 -11.35
N GLN A 80 -5.45 2.51 -11.17
CA GLN A 80 -4.92 2.25 -9.82
C GLN A 80 -3.71 3.13 -9.52
N ARG A 81 -3.98 4.39 -9.13
CA ARG A 81 -3.00 5.34 -8.60
C ARG A 81 -2.58 4.93 -7.20
N ILE A 82 -1.83 3.85 -7.08
CA ILE A 82 -1.44 3.28 -5.79
C ILE A 82 -0.45 4.16 -5.01
N GLY A 83 0.30 5.03 -5.71
CA GLY A 83 1.29 5.90 -5.08
C GLY A 83 0.72 6.86 -4.03
N GLN A 84 -0.53 7.30 -4.17
CA GLN A 84 -1.19 8.18 -3.19
C GLN A 84 -1.54 7.48 -1.87
N TYR A 85 -1.52 6.15 -1.85
CA TYR A 85 -1.79 5.32 -0.67
C TYR A 85 -0.50 4.75 -0.08
N ALA A 86 0.47 4.37 -0.94
CA ALA A 86 1.68 3.69 -0.51
C ALA A 86 2.52 4.52 0.47
N ARG A 87 2.66 5.83 0.25
CA ARG A 87 3.42 6.72 1.15
C ARG A 87 2.82 6.80 2.57
N PRO A 88 1.51 7.11 2.77
CA PRO A 88 0.92 7.11 4.10
C PRO A 88 1.03 5.78 4.86
N ILE A 89 0.98 4.67 4.13
CA ILE A 89 1.17 3.33 4.69
C ILE A 89 2.63 3.13 5.12
N ASP A 90 3.57 3.56 4.29
CA ASP A 90 5.01 3.54 4.58
C ASP A 90 5.36 4.40 5.81
N ASP A 91 4.84 5.63 5.88
CA ASP A 91 5.07 6.54 7.01
C ASP A 91 4.59 5.95 8.34
N LEU A 92 3.48 5.21 8.33
CA LEU A 92 2.99 4.51 9.51
C LEU A 92 3.90 3.35 9.89
N CYS A 93 4.32 2.56 8.90
CA CYS A 93 5.25 1.45 9.11
C CYS A 93 6.58 1.94 9.70
N GLN A 94 7.13 3.04 9.19
CA GLN A 94 8.33 3.67 9.73
C GLN A 94 8.16 4.05 11.20
N LYS A 95 7.04 4.69 11.58
CA LYS A 95 6.74 5.06 12.97
C LYS A 95 6.66 3.86 13.91
N VAL A 96 6.14 2.73 13.43
CA VAL A 96 5.99 1.51 14.24
C VAL A 96 7.32 0.79 14.41
N LEU A 97 8.13 0.74 13.35
CA LEU A 97 9.41 0.02 13.34
C LEU A 97 10.61 0.85 13.82
N GLY A 98 10.44 2.16 13.97
CA GLY A 98 11.51 3.06 14.41
C GLY A 98 12.60 3.30 13.35
N HIS A 99 12.20 3.30 12.08
CA HIS A 99 13.07 3.67 10.95
C HIS A 99 13.37 5.17 10.92
#